data_AF-A0A7S3ZFS7-F1
#
_entry.id   AF-A0A7S3ZFS7-F1
#
_cell.length_a   1.000
_cell.length_b   1.000
_cell.length_c   1.000
_cell.angle_alpha   90.00
_cell.angle_beta   90.00
_cell.angle_gamma   90.00
#
_symmetry.space_group_name_H-M   'P 1'
#
loop_
_entity.id
_entity.type
_entity.pdbx_description
1 polymer ?
#
loop_
_entity_poly.entity_id
_entity_poly.type
_entity_poly.pdbx_seq_one_letter_code
_entity_poly.pdbx_strand_id
1 'polypeptide(L)'
;GIRKLEAFFIFLIAVMLACFLWNLALEEVPLADIGQGFVPYLDQRGTTQAVAILGAVIMPHNIFLHSALVQTRKLDRHNTRQVSQANFYFGLESALALFASFLINMAVLAVFAKAFHSPECLLRAPEGVNVACVPAGASLQDVNHEEYHDGEKVYGSCTASNGEVGRCTACGLSSAGDSLSLVLGHYAKIVWAIGLLAAGQSATMTGTFAGQFVMEGFLRLRMPSWQRVALTRVI
;
A
#
# COMPACT_ATOMS: atom_id res chain seq x y z
N GLY A 1 -13.11 19.84 -13.43
CA GLY A 1 -12.34 19.80 -14.68
C GLY A 1 -11.12 18.92 -14.48
N ILE A 2 -10.74 18.13 -15.49
CA ILE A 2 -9.70 17.06 -15.39
C ILE A 2 -8.39 17.57 -14.76
N ARG A 3 -7.92 18.78 -15.15
CA ARG A 3 -6.71 19.40 -14.57
C ARG A 3 -6.75 19.63 -13.05
N LYS A 4 -7.93 19.95 -12.48
CA LYS A 4 -8.09 20.12 -11.02
C LYS A 4 -8.03 18.78 -10.29
N LEU A 5 -8.49 17.73 -10.96
CA LEU A 5 -8.54 16.37 -10.42
C LEU A 5 -7.16 15.70 -10.47
N GLU A 6 -6.40 15.94 -11.54
CA GLU A 6 -4.99 15.56 -11.64
C GLU A 6 -4.14 16.22 -10.55
N ALA A 7 -4.30 17.54 -10.35
CA ALA A 7 -3.62 18.26 -9.26
C ALA A 7 -3.99 17.71 -7.87
N PHE A 8 -5.24 17.27 -7.68
CA PHE A 8 -5.68 16.65 -6.45
C PHE A 8 -5.01 15.28 -6.21
N PHE A 9 -4.87 14.45 -7.24
CA PHE A 9 -4.12 13.19 -7.13
C PHE A 9 -2.64 13.40 -6.82
N ILE A 10 -2.00 14.35 -7.51
CA ILE A 10 -0.61 14.72 -7.25
C ILE A 10 -0.46 15.18 -5.80
N PHE A 11 -1.39 15.99 -5.30
CA PHE A 11 -1.42 16.40 -3.89
C PHE A 11 -1.53 15.19 -2.94
N LEU A 12 -2.45 14.26 -3.17
CA LEU A 12 -2.60 13.07 -2.33
C LEU A 12 -1.33 12.19 -2.33
N ILE A 13 -0.74 11.96 -3.51
CA ILE A 13 0.51 11.19 -3.65
C ILE A 13 1.67 11.90 -2.97
N ALA A 14 1.80 13.22 -3.13
CA ALA A 14 2.84 14.00 -2.48
C ALA A 14 2.72 13.96 -0.95
N VAL A 15 1.50 14.04 -0.41
CA VAL A 15 1.24 13.88 1.03
C VAL A 15 1.66 12.48 1.49
N MET A 16 1.22 11.41 0.82
CA MET A 16 1.61 10.04 1.17
C MET A 16 3.13 9.85 1.12
N LEU A 17 3.77 10.32 0.05
CA LEU A 17 5.22 10.23 -0.13
C LEU A 17 5.96 10.99 0.99
N ALA A 18 5.58 12.23 1.27
CA ALA A 18 6.19 13.02 2.35
C ALA A 18 6.00 12.36 3.72
N CYS A 19 4.81 11.86 4.00
CA CYS A 19 4.46 11.13 5.20
C CYS A 19 5.38 9.90 5.43
N PHE A 20 5.49 9.02 4.44
CA PHE A 20 6.27 7.78 4.59
C PHE A 20 7.78 7.99 4.50
N LEU A 21 8.25 8.91 3.65
CA LEU A 21 9.65 9.30 3.63
C LEU A 21 10.07 9.97 4.94
N TRP A 22 9.17 10.73 5.57
CA TRP A 22 9.46 11.33 6.86
C TRP A 22 9.61 10.29 7.97
N ASN A 23 8.71 9.30 8.02
CA ASN A 23 8.87 8.15 8.94
C ASN A 23 10.18 7.39 8.68
N LEU A 24 10.55 7.18 7.42
CA LEU A 24 11.81 6.51 7.06
C LEU A 24 13.05 7.28 7.56
N ALA A 25 13.02 8.62 7.47
CA ALA A 25 14.11 9.47 7.89
C ALA A 25 14.30 9.51 9.42
N LEU A 26 13.19 9.49 10.17
CA LEU A 26 13.23 9.48 11.65
C LEU A 26 13.79 8.18 12.21
N GLU A 27 13.56 7.08 11.52
CA GLU A 27 13.95 5.75 12.00
C GLU A 27 15.45 5.45 11.81
N GLU A 28 16.25 6.26 11.12
CA GLU A 28 17.65 5.94 10.79
C GLU A 28 17.78 4.51 10.22
N VAL A 29 16.96 4.16 9.23
CA VAL A 29 17.11 2.86 8.55
C VAL A 29 18.44 2.87 7.78
N PRO A 30 19.39 1.97 8.09
CA PRO A 30 20.64 1.91 7.35
C PRO A 30 20.35 1.57 5.88
N LEU A 31 20.76 2.48 4.99
CA LEU A 31 20.58 2.32 3.54
C LEU A 31 21.23 1.04 3.00
N ALA A 32 22.23 0.50 3.71
CA ALA A 32 22.89 -0.76 3.38
C ALA A 32 21.93 -1.96 3.42
N ASP A 33 21.02 -2.00 4.41
CA ASP A 33 20.07 -3.11 4.59
C ASP A 33 18.97 -3.04 3.51
N ILE A 34 18.53 -1.82 3.16
CA ILE A 34 17.62 -1.60 2.03
C ILE A 34 18.30 -2.05 0.72
N GLY A 35 19.59 -1.73 0.56
CA GLY A 35 20.40 -2.12 -0.60
C GLY A 35 20.50 -3.63 -0.77
N GLN A 36 20.65 -4.39 0.31
CA GLN A 36 20.69 -5.85 0.27
C GLN A 36 19.34 -6.45 -0.14
N GLY A 37 18.22 -5.80 0.20
CA GLY A 37 16.88 -6.20 -0.21
C GLY A 37 16.62 -6.15 -1.71
N PHE A 38 17.46 -5.47 -2.51
CA PHE A 38 17.37 -5.50 -3.98
C PHE A 38 17.84 -6.82 -4.59
N VAL A 39 18.58 -7.64 -3.85
CA VAL A 39 18.98 -8.97 -4.31
C VAL A 39 17.78 -9.91 -4.16
N PRO A 40 17.25 -10.47 -5.26
CA PRO A 40 16.05 -11.28 -5.20
C PRO A 40 16.34 -12.63 -4.53
N TYR A 41 15.91 -12.77 -3.28
CA TYR A 41 15.93 -14.02 -2.53
C TYR A 41 14.51 -14.28 -1.99
N LEU A 42 13.98 -15.48 -2.21
CA LEU A 42 12.69 -15.90 -1.69
C LEU A 42 12.86 -17.14 -0.82
N ASP A 43 12.43 -17.01 0.44
CA ASP A 43 12.21 -18.13 1.33
C ASP A 43 10.80 -18.72 1.12
N GLN A 44 10.61 -20.01 1.46
CA GLN A 44 9.31 -20.67 1.32
C GLN A 44 8.20 -19.97 2.14
N ARG A 45 8.57 -19.39 3.28
CA ARG A 45 7.63 -18.67 4.17
C ARG A 45 7.13 -17.35 3.56
N GLY A 46 7.98 -16.66 2.79
CA GLY A 46 7.68 -15.36 2.19
C GLY A 46 6.96 -15.43 0.83
N THR A 47 6.82 -16.62 0.25
CA THR A 47 6.29 -16.77 -1.12
C THR A 47 4.84 -16.29 -1.25
N THR A 48 4.00 -16.58 -0.26
CA THR A 48 2.59 -16.15 -0.26
C THR A 48 2.47 -14.63 -0.19
N GLN A 49 3.30 -13.97 0.63
CA GLN A 49 3.34 -12.51 0.72
C GLN A 49 3.88 -11.87 -0.56
N ALA A 50 4.93 -12.44 -1.16
CA ALA A 50 5.47 -11.92 -2.41
C ALA A 50 4.43 -11.94 -3.54
N VAL A 51 3.66 -13.03 -3.66
CA VAL A 51 2.55 -13.13 -4.62
C VAL A 51 1.43 -12.14 -4.28
N ALA A 52 1.09 -11.98 -3.00
CA ALA A 52 0.08 -11.01 -2.55
C ALA A 52 0.49 -9.56 -2.86
N ILE A 53 1.75 -9.19 -2.63
CA ILE A 53 2.31 -7.88 -2.97
C ILE A 53 2.27 -7.67 -4.48
N LEU A 54 2.67 -8.66 -5.28
CA LEU A 54 2.62 -8.57 -6.74
C LEU A 54 1.19 -8.33 -7.26
N GLY A 55 0.21 -9.07 -6.73
CA GLY A 55 -1.20 -8.90 -7.07
C GLY A 55 -1.76 -7.56 -6.61
N ALA A 56 -1.32 -7.03 -5.46
CA ALA A 56 -1.72 -5.72 -4.97
C ALA A 56 -1.14 -4.58 -5.81
N VAL A 57 0.09 -4.72 -6.31
CA VAL A 57 0.76 -3.71 -7.16
C VAL A 57 0.15 -3.69 -8.57
N ILE A 58 -0.15 -4.86 -9.15
CA ILE A 58 -0.71 -4.96 -10.49
C ILE A 58 -2.24 -4.87 -10.42
N MET A 59 -2.76 -3.65 -10.54
CA MET A 59 -4.20 -3.36 -10.60
C MET A 59 -4.74 -3.41 -12.04
N PRO A 60 -5.57 -4.41 -12.43
CA PRO A 60 -6.05 -4.54 -13.80
C PRO A 60 -6.88 -3.35 -14.28
N HIS A 61 -7.66 -2.73 -13.38
CA HIS A 61 -8.49 -1.58 -13.70
C HIS A 61 -7.67 -0.34 -14.09
N ASN A 62 -6.43 -0.20 -13.58
CA ASN A 62 -5.54 0.90 -13.97
C ASN A 62 -5.10 0.77 -15.43
N ILE A 63 -4.98 -0.43 -15.98
CA ILE A 63 -4.65 -0.64 -17.40
C ILE A 63 -5.75 -0.08 -18.29
N PHE A 64 -7.02 -0.32 -17.93
CA PHE A 64 -8.18 0.22 -18.67
C PHE A 64 -8.29 1.75 -18.53
N LEU A 65 -8.10 2.27 -17.31
CA LEU A 65 -8.15 3.70 -17.04
C LEU A 65 -7.06 4.47 -17.81
N HIS A 66 -5.83 3.98 -17.78
CA HIS A 66 -4.70 4.63 -18.46
C HIS A 66 -4.88 4.60 -19.98
N SER A 67 -5.39 3.49 -20.52
CA SER A 67 -5.69 3.36 -21.95
C SER A 67 -6.78 4.35 -22.40
N ALA A 68 -7.80 4.56 -21.58
CA ALA A 68 -8.88 5.50 -21.88
C ALA A 68 -8.44 6.96 -21.75
N LEU A 69 -7.64 7.30 -20.73
CA LEU A 69 -7.13 8.66 -20.52
C LEU A 69 -6.27 9.15 -21.69
N VAL A 70 -5.41 8.30 -22.25
CA VAL A 70 -4.59 8.63 -23.44
C VAL A 70 -5.46 9.04 -24.63
N GLN A 71 -6.65 8.43 -24.79
CA GLN A 71 -7.57 8.75 -25.88
C GLN A 71 -8.31 10.08 -25.70
N THR A 72 -8.39 10.62 -24.49
CA THR A 72 -9.06 11.91 -24.23
C THR A 72 -8.26 13.13 -24.72
N ARG A 73 -6.94 12.97 -24.97
CA ARG A 73 -6.10 14.05 -25.47
C ARG A 73 -6.25 14.20 -26.99
N LYS A 74 -6.40 15.44 -27.44
CA LYS A 74 -6.45 15.79 -28.88
C LYS A 74 -5.06 15.60 -29.48
N LEU A 75 -4.86 14.52 -30.23
CA LEU A 75 -3.63 14.21 -30.96
C LEU A 75 -3.97 13.98 -32.43
N ASP A 76 -3.19 14.58 -33.33
CA ASP A 76 -3.27 14.27 -34.76
C ASP A 76 -2.55 12.93 -35.03
N ARG A 77 -3.34 11.90 -35.32
CA ARG A 77 -2.86 10.51 -35.50
C ARG A 77 -2.18 10.29 -36.84
N HIS A 78 -2.26 11.24 -37.77
CA HIS A 78 -1.62 11.15 -39.09
C HIS A 78 -0.15 11.58 -39.05
N ASN A 79 0.28 12.29 -37.99
CA ASN A 79 1.65 12.76 -37.85
C ASN A 79 2.47 11.82 -36.94
N THR A 80 3.30 10.97 -37.54
CA THR A 80 4.13 9.99 -36.82
C THR A 80 5.06 10.64 -35.78
N ARG A 81 5.56 11.86 -36.02
CA ARG A 81 6.41 12.57 -35.05
C ARG A 81 5.62 13.00 -33.81
N GLN A 82 4.39 13.48 -33.98
CA GLN A 82 3.54 13.85 -32.84
C GLN A 82 3.13 12.62 -32.02
N VAL A 83 2.83 11.50 -32.68
CA VAL A 83 2.49 10.24 -31.99
C VAL A 83 3.70 9.72 -31.19
N SER A 84 4.90 9.73 -31.78
CA SER A 84 6.11 9.29 -31.07
C SER A 84 6.45 10.18 -29.88
N GLN A 85 6.31 11.50 -30.00
CA GLN A 85 6.52 12.43 -28.89
C GLN A 85 5.48 12.22 -27.79
N ALA A 86 4.20 12.08 -28.16
CA ALA A 86 3.13 11.80 -27.22
C ALA A 86 3.39 10.51 -26.43
N ASN A 87 3.77 9.43 -27.11
CA ASN A 87 4.12 8.15 -26.46
C ASN A 87 5.29 8.30 -25.48
N PHE A 88 6.32 9.08 -25.82
CA PHE A 88 7.45 9.32 -24.92
C PHE A 88 7.03 10.08 -23.66
N TYR A 89 6.27 11.17 -23.80
CA TYR A 89 5.80 11.94 -22.65
C TYR A 89 4.84 11.15 -21.76
N PHE A 90 3.90 10.39 -22.35
CA PHE A 90 3.02 9.51 -21.58
C PHE A 90 3.78 8.38 -20.89
N GLY A 91 4.76 7.78 -21.58
CA GLY A 91 5.63 6.76 -20.99
C GLY A 91 6.40 7.31 -19.79
N LEU A 92 6.95 8.52 -19.91
CA LEU A 92 7.64 9.20 -18.81
C LEU A 92 6.70 9.53 -17.66
N GLU A 93 5.48 10.03 -17.94
CA GLU A 93 4.46 10.31 -16.93
C GLU A 93 4.10 9.04 -16.13
N SER A 94 3.83 7.93 -16.82
CA SER A 94 3.56 6.64 -16.18
C SER A 94 4.78 6.13 -15.40
N ALA A 95 5.99 6.26 -15.96
CA ALA A 95 7.21 5.81 -15.30
C ALA A 95 7.46 6.59 -14.00
N LEU A 96 7.28 7.91 -14.00
CA LEU A 96 7.41 8.74 -12.80
C LEU A 96 6.36 8.41 -11.75
N ALA A 97 5.11 8.16 -12.16
CA ALA A 97 4.04 7.78 -11.24
C ALA A 97 4.30 6.40 -10.60
N LEU A 98 4.70 5.40 -11.40
CA LEU A 98 5.07 4.07 -10.90
C LEU A 98 6.31 4.11 -10.02
N PHE A 99 7.29 4.95 -10.36
CA PHE A 99 8.49 5.15 -9.54
C PHE A 99 8.15 5.78 -8.18
N ALA A 100 7.27 6.79 -8.15
CA ALA A 100 6.78 7.35 -6.89
C ALA A 100 6.03 6.28 -6.05
N SER A 101 5.20 5.46 -6.68
CA SER A 101 4.53 4.35 -5.99
C SER A 101 5.51 3.31 -5.46
N PHE A 102 6.57 3.01 -6.21
CA PHE A 102 7.65 2.14 -5.77
C PHE A 102 8.34 2.70 -4.52
N LEU A 103 8.68 3.99 -4.50
CA LEU A 103 9.28 4.64 -3.33
C LEU A 103 8.37 4.59 -2.09
N ILE A 104 7.07 4.80 -2.27
CA ILE A 104 6.09 4.69 -1.17
C ILE A 104 6.07 3.25 -0.63
N ASN A 105 5.92 2.25 -1.50
CA ASN A 105 5.87 0.85 -1.10
C ASN A 105 7.17 0.40 -0.42
N MET A 106 8.32 0.85 -0.93
CA MET A 106 9.63 0.59 -0.33
C MET A 106 9.74 1.25 1.05
N ALA A 107 9.34 2.51 1.21
CA ALA A 107 9.40 3.21 2.49
C ALA A 107 8.47 2.56 3.53
N VAL A 108 7.25 2.21 3.14
CA VAL A 108 6.30 1.48 4.01
C VAL A 108 6.90 0.14 4.43
N LEU A 109 7.39 -0.66 3.48
CA LEU A 109 7.96 -1.97 3.79
C LEU A 109 9.17 -1.86 4.72
N ALA A 110 10.07 -0.90 4.49
CA ALA A 110 11.27 -0.69 5.30
C ALA A 110 10.92 -0.26 6.74
N VAL A 111 9.97 0.67 6.91
CA VAL A 111 9.52 1.11 8.24
C VAL A 111 8.89 -0.04 9.02
N PHE A 112 8.00 -0.82 8.40
CA PHE A 112 7.36 -1.96 9.05
C PHE A 112 8.34 -3.10 9.35
N ALA A 113 9.28 -3.36 8.43
CA ALA A 113 10.33 -4.34 8.66
C ALA A 113 11.18 -3.95 9.87
N LYS A 114 11.67 -2.71 9.95
CA LYS A 114 12.48 -2.28 11.09
C LYS A 114 11.68 -2.27 12.41
N ALA A 115 10.43 -1.85 12.38
CA ALA A 115 9.60 -1.73 13.58
C ALA A 115 9.20 -3.09 14.18
N PHE A 116 8.89 -4.08 13.34
CA PHE A 116 8.21 -5.30 13.78
C PHE A 116 8.92 -6.61 13.47
N HIS A 117 10.05 -6.59 12.74
CA HIS A 117 10.80 -7.80 12.46
C HIS A 117 11.54 -8.28 13.71
N SER A 118 11.22 -9.49 14.16
CA SER A 118 11.95 -10.19 15.22
C SER A 118 12.21 -11.65 14.83
N PRO A 119 13.46 -12.14 14.91
CA PRO A 119 13.79 -13.52 14.59
C PRO A 119 13.10 -14.53 15.53
N GLU A 120 12.76 -14.11 16.75
CA GLU A 120 12.10 -14.96 17.75
C GLU A 120 10.71 -15.40 17.28
N CYS A 121 9.99 -14.52 16.59
CA CYS A 121 8.66 -14.82 16.07
C CYS A 121 8.70 -15.81 14.92
N LEU A 122 9.76 -15.77 14.09
CA LEU A 122 9.93 -16.72 12.99
C LEU A 122 10.19 -18.15 13.48
N LEU A 123 10.78 -18.33 14.66
CA LEU A 123 11.03 -19.66 15.23
C LEU A 123 9.78 -20.26 15.90
N ARG A 124 8.84 -19.42 16.35
CA ARG A 124 7.66 -19.84 17.13
C ARG A 124 6.41 -20.02 16.27
N ALA A 125 6.28 -19.29 15.17
CA ALA A 125 5.13 -19.40 14.29
C ALA A 125 5.22 -20.65 13.39
N PRO A 126 4.09 -21.34 13.14
CA PRO A 126 4.03 -22.43 12.18
C PRO A 126 4.26 -21.95 10.74
N GLU A 127 4.70 -22.86 9.86
CA GLU A 127 4.93 -22.54 8.45
C GLU A 127 3.64 -22.05 7.78
N GLY A 128 3.76 -20.95 7.02
CA GLY A 128 2.63 -20.33 6.32
C GLY A 128 1.91 -19.23 7.10
N VAL A 129 2.26 -19.00 8.37
CA VAL A 129 1.71 -17.88 9.17
C VAL A 129 2.72 -16.75 9.26
N ASN A 130 2.32 -15.56 8.82
CA ASN A 130 3.15 -14.37 8.89
C ASN A 130 2.90 -13.64 10.20
N VAL A 131 3.93 -13.55 11.04
CA VAL A 131 3.85 -12.92 12.36
C VAL A 131 4.77 -11.72 12.44
N ALA A 132 4.36 -10.75 13.24
CA ALA A 132 5.06 -9.53 13.57
C ALA A 132 5.23 -9.45 15.09
N CYS A 133 6.28 -8.76 15.54
CA CYS A 133 6.47 -8.50 16.97
C CYS A 133 5.68 -7.24 17.37
N VAL A 134 4.50 -7.42 17.96
CA VAL A 134 3.60 -6.31 18.33
C VAL A 134 3.79 -5.98 19.83
N PRO A 135 4.04 -4.71 20.22
CA PRO A 135 4.23 -4.33 21.62
C PRO A 135 3.01 -4.66 22.50
N ALA A 136 3.25 -5.13 23.73
CA ALA A 136 2.28 -5.82 24.59
C ALA A 136 1.19 -4.94 25.26
N GLY A 137 0.88 -3.75 24.70
CA GLY A 137 -0.07 -2.78 25.25
C GLY A 137 -1.55 -3.11 25.04
N ALA A 138 -1.89 -4.32 24.61
CA ALA A 138 -3.22 -4.65 24.15
C ALA A 138 -3.81 -5.88 24.85
N SER A 139 -5.13 -5.85 25.03
CA SER A 139 -5.93 -6.80 25.79
C SER A 139 -5.77 -8.22 25.25
N LEU A 140 -5.16 -9.09 26.04
CA LEU A 140 -5.16 -10.52 25.80
C LEU A 140 -6.53 -11.09 26.14
N GLN A 141 -7.06 -11.91 25.24
CA GLN A 141 -8.22 -12.73 25.52
C GLN A 141 -7.78 -14.19 25.54
N ASP A 142 -7.81 -14.80 26.72
CA ASP A 142 -7.53 -16.21 26.89
C ASP A 142 -8.75 -17.03 26.48
N VAL A 143 -8.59 -17.85 25.44
CA VAL A 143 -9.63 -18.77 24.98
C VAL A 143 -9.02 -20.16 24.90
N ASN A 144 -9.50 -21.10 25.73
CA ASN A 144 -9.06 -22.51 25.72
C ASN A 144 -7.52 -22.72 25.82
N HIS A 145 -6.85 -22.04 26.76
CA HIS A 145 -5.38 -22.08 26.92
C HIS A 145 -4.57 -21.51 25.73
N GLU A 146 -5.21 -20.86 24.77
CA GLU A 146 -4.55 -20.13 23.70
C GLU A 146 -4.77 -18.63 23.87
N GLU A 147 -3.67 -17.87 23.88
CA GLU A 147 -3.69 -16.41 23.95
C GLU A 147 -4.10 -15.85 22.58
N TYR A 148 -5.07 -14.93 22.59
CA TYR A 148 -5.58 -14.29 21.38
C TYR A 148 -5.54 -12.77 21.51
N HIS A 149 -5.23 -12.11 20.40
CA HIS A 149 -5.12 -10.66 20.30
C HIS A 149 -5.78 -10.18 19.00
N ASP A 150 -6.84 -9.35 19.11
CA ASP A 150 -7.58 -8.76 17.98
C ASP A 150 -8.02 -9.74 16.88
N GLY A 151 -8.51 -10.94 17.22
CA GLY A 151 -8.86 -11.87 16.14
C GLY A 151 -7.70 -12.76 15.68
N GLU A 152 -6.54 -12.74 16.34
CA GLU A 152 -5.39 -13.54 15.92
C GLU A 152 -4.65 -14.25 17.06
N LYS A 153 -4.16 -15.46 16.77
CA LYS A 153 -3.46 -16.33 17.73
C LYS A 153 -2.07 -15.78 18.04
N VAL A 154 -1.75 -15.74 19.33
CA VAL A 154 -0.44 -15.32 19.82
C VAL A 154 0.50 -16.53 19.88
N TYR A 155 1.70 -16.38 19.31
CA TYR A 155 2.74 -17.41 19.23
C TYR A 155 3.89 -17.16 20.23
N GLY A 156 3.57 -16.61 21.40
CA GLY A 156 4.52 -16.27 22.46
C GLY A 156 5.00 -14.82 22.43
N SER A 157 6.01 -14.52 23.27
CA SER A 157 6.59 -13.18 23.41
C SER A 157 7.67 -12.86 22.36
N CYS A 158 8.08 -11.60 22.25
CA CYS A 158 9.24 -11.19 21.48
C CYS A 158 9.84 -9.92 22.07
N THR A 159 11.08 -9.60 21.72
CA THR A 159 11.63 -8.26 21.96
C THR A 159 11.48 -7.39 20.72
N ALA A 160 10.81 -6.24 20.86
CA ALA A 160 10.63 -5.24 19.81
C ALA A 160 11.91 -4.42 19.59
N SER A 161 11.99 -3.66 18.49
CA SER A 161 13.19 -2.87 18.16
C SER A 161 13.53 -1.78 19.19
N ASN A 162 12.52 -1.32 19.93
CA ASN A 162 12.64 -0.36 21.03
C ASN A 162 13.07 -1.00 22.37
N GLY A 163 13.30 -2.32 22.41
CA GLY A 163 13.69 -3.07 23.60
C GLY A 163 12.52 -3.49 24.51
N GLU A 164 11.28 -3.15 24.15
CA GLU A 164 10.09 -3.56 24.90
C GLU A 164 9.69 -5.01 24.60
N VAL A 165 9.01 -5.63 25.56
CA VAL A 165 8.44 -6.97 25.37
C VAL A 165 7.16 -6.86 24.56
N GLY A 166 7.15 -7.47 23.38
CA GLY A 166 6.00 -7.65 22.52
C GLY A 166 5.50 -9.10 22.49
N ARG A 167 4.54 -9.34 21.60
CA ARG A 167 3.93 -10.65 21.32
C ARG A 167 3.98 -10.94 19.83
N CYS A 168 4.24 -12.19 19.48
CA CYS A 168 4.25 -12.66 18.11
C CYS A 168 2.82 -12.94 17.67
N THR A 169 2.24 -12.04 16.89
CA THR A 169 0.91 -12.19 16.30
C THR A 169 0.94 -11.63 14.89
N ALA A 170 -0.04 -11.98 14.05
CA ALA A 170 -0.21 -11.23 12.82
C ALA A 170 -0.58 -9.77 13.16
N CYS A 171 -0.21 -8.85 12.26
CA CYS A 171 -0.46 -7.43 12.42
C CYS A 171 -1.39 -6.99 11.29
N GLY A 172 -2.66 -6.81 11.63
CA GLY A 172 -3.69 -6.32 10.74
C GLY A 172 -3.67 -4.80 10.56
N LEU A 173 -4.45 -4.32 9.60
CA LEU A 173 -4.62 -2.89 9.34
C LEU A 173 -5.20 -2.11 10.54
N SER A 174 -6.03 -2.77 11.35
CA SER A 174 -6.65 -2.23 12.57
C SER A 174 -5.61 -1.90 13.64
N SER A 175 -4.72 -2.85 13.91
CA SER A 175 -3.71 -2.77 14.97
C SER A 175 -2.40 -2.12 14.51
N ALA A 176 -2.16 -2.02 13.20
CA ALA A 176 -0.96 -1.41 12.64
C ALA A 176 -0.72 0.02 13.16
N GLY A 177 -1.76 0.86 13.22
CA GLY A 177 -1.62 2.25 13.64
C GLY A 177 -1.23 2.42 15.12
N ASP A 178 -1.78 1.59 16.00
CA ASP A 178 -1.46 1.60 17.43
C ASP A 178 -0.06 1.00 17.68
N SER A 179 0.26 -0.09 16.99
CA SER A 179 1.59 -0.71 17.04
C SER A 179 2.67 0.25 16.57
N LEU A 180 2.40 1.00 15.49
CA LEU A 180 3.29 2.03 14.97
C LEU A 180 3.46 3.19 15.96
N SER A 181 2.37 3.57 16.65
CA SER A 181 2.43 4.61 17.69
C SER A 181 3.30 4.24 18.87
N LEU A 182 3.35 2.96 19.24
CA LEU A 182 4.10 2.46 20.39
C LEU A 182 5.59 2.34 20.06
N VAL A 183 5.94 1.98 18.81
CA VAL A 183 7.35 1.84 18.40
C VAL A 183 7.95 3.17 17.95
N LEU A 184 7.24 3.96 17.14
CA LEU A 184 7.75 5.20 16.52
C LEU A 184 7.21 6.49 17.17
N GLY A 185 6.27 6.38 18.10
CA GLY A 185 5.63 7.52 18.77
C GLY A 185 4.36 8.03 18.08
N HIS A 186 3.68 8.96 18.75
CA HIS A 186 2.34 9.43 18.37
C HIS A 186 2.23 10.03 16.96
N TYR A 187 3.30 10.65 16.46
CA TYR A 187 3.29 11.28 15.13
C TYR A 187 3.14 10.24 14.02
N ALA A 188 3.73 9.05 14.17
CA ALA A 188 3.66 8.00 13.16
C ALA A 188 2.22 7.51 12.94
N LYS A 189 1.41 7.42 14.01
CA LYS A 189 -0.02 7.06 13.91
C LYS A 189 -0.83 8.07 13.11
N ILE A 190 -0.61 9.36 13.33
CA ILE A 190 -1.29 10.43 12.59
C ILE A 190 -0.90 10.38 11.11
N VAL A 191 0.39 10.23 10.84
CA VAL A 191 0.93 10.13 9.49
C VAL A 191 0.38 8.91 8.75
N TRP A 192 0.29 7.76 9.44
CA TRP A 192 -0.35 6.55 8.92
C TRP A 192 -1.83 6.77 8.59
N ALA A 193 -2.59 7.38 9.50
CA ALA A 193 -4.01 7.65 9.30
C ALA A 193 -4.27 8.59 8.11
N ILE A 194 -3.45 9.64 7.95
CA ILE A 194 -3.52 10.55 6.81
C ILE A 194 -3.20 9.81 5.51
N GLY A 195 -2.14 9.00 5.50
CA GLY A 195 -1.77 8.20 4.33
C GLY A 195 -2.87 7.22 3.92
N LEU A 196 -3.48 6.54 4.89
CA LEU A 196 -4.56 5.58 4.66
C LEU A 196 -5.83 6.25 4.14
N LEU A 197 -6.16 7.44 4.67
CA LEU A 197 -7.28 8.25 4.18
C LEU A 197 -7.02 8.70 2.74
N ALA A 198 -5.82 9.22 2.44
CA ALA A 198 -5.44 9.65 1.10
C ALA A 198 -5.50 8.50 0.09
N ALA A 199 -5.01 7.32 0.45
CA ALA A 199 -5.08 6.11 -0.37
C ALA A 199 -6.54 5.69 -0.66
N GLY A 200 -7.41 5.69 0.36
CA GLY A 200 -8.83 5.33 0.20
C GLY A 200 -9.60 6.29 -0.72
N GLN A 201 -9.32 7.59 -0.63
CA GLN A 201 -9.91 8.59 -1.55
C GLN A 201 -9.44 8.38 -2.99
N SER A 202 -8.14 8.12 -3.17
CA SER A 202 -7.55 7.86 -4.48
C SER A 202 -8.16 6.62 -5.15
N ALA A 203 -8.31 5.51 -4.40
CA ALA A 203 -8.91 4.27 -4.87
C ALA A 203 -10.38 4.43 -5.29
N THR A 204 -11.15 5.24 -4.54
CA THR A 204 -12.56 5.49 -4.87
C THR A 204 -12.71 6.17 -6.23
N MET A 205 -11.93 7.22 -6.47
CA MET A 205 -12.01 7.96 -7.74
C MET A 205 -11.54 7.12 -8.93
N THR A 206 -10.38 6.47 -8.82
CA THR A 206 -9.83 5.62 -9.89
C THR A 206 -10.76 4.46 -10.23
N GLY A 207 -11.34 3.80 -9.21
CA GLY A 207 -12.34 2.74 -9.40
C GLY A 207 -13.59 3.22 -10.16
N THR A 208 -14.12 4.40 -9.84
CA THR A 208 -15.31 4.93 -10.53
C THR A 208 -15.04 5.31 -11.98
N PHE A 209 -13.86 5.85 -12.30
CA PHE A 209 -13.47 6.15 -13.68
C PHE A 209 -13.19 4.89 -14.48
N ALA A 210 -12.45 3.93 -13.92
CA ALA A 210 -12.22 2.65 -14.58
C ALA A 210 -13.55 1.92 -14.84
N GLY A 211 -14.44 1.89 -13.84
CA GLY A 211 -15.78 1.32 -13.96
C GLY A 211 -16.61 1.99 -15.04
N GLN A 212 -16.53 3.33 -15.18
CA GLN A 212 -17.18 4.05 -16.27
C GLN A 212 -16.71 3.55 -17.64
N PHE A 213 -15.39 3.49 -17.87
CA PHE A 213 -14.85 3.08 -19.17
C PHE A 213 -15.17 1.62 -19.50
N VAL A 214 -15.11 0.73 -18.50
CA VAL A 214 -15.47 -0.68 -18.68
C VAL A 214 -16.97 -0.83 -18.99
N MET A 215 -17.85 -0.14 -18.25
CA MET A 215 -19.29 -0.20 -18.48
C MET A 215 -19.72 0.40 -19.83
N GLU A 216 -19.15 1.54 -20.22
CA GLU A 216 -19.48 2.18 -21.49
C GLU A 216 -18.85 1.44 -22.68
N GLY A 217 -17.66 0.88 -22.51
CA GLY A 217 -16.93 0.16 -23.56
C GLY A 217 -17.46 -1.25 -23.81
N PHE A 218 -17.57 -2.07 -22.76
CA PHE A 218 -17.94 -3.49 -22.90
C PHE A 218 -19.45 -3.72 -22.80
N LEU A 219 -20.11 -3.11 -21.80
CA LEU A 219 -21.53 -3.36 -21.53
C LEU A 219 -22.46 -2.36 -22.24
N ARG A 220 -21.91 -1.29 -22.84
CA ARG A 220 -22.66 -0.17 -23.45
C ARG A 220 -23.72 0.43 -22.53
N LEU A 221 -23.51 0.35 -21.22
CA LEU A 221 -24.40 0.93 -20.21
C LEU A 221 -23.90 2.31 -19.80
N ARG A 222 -24.75 3.33 -19.95
CA ARG A 222 -24.46 4.69 -19.50
C ARG A 222 -25.18 4.96 -18.20
N MET A 223 -24.44 4.89 -17.10
CA MET A 223 -24.90 5.27 -15.77
C MET A 223 -24.23 6.58 -15.32
N PRO A 224 -24.93 7.48 -14.63
CA PRO A 224 -24.32 8.64 -14.00
C PRO A 224 -23.35 8.23 -12.88
N SER A 225 -22.30 9.04 -12.65
CA SER A 225 -21.22 8.70 -11.71
C SER A 225 -21.70 8.42 -10.28
N TRP A 226 -22.72 9.11 -9.78
CA TRP A 226 -23.24 8.91 -8.43
C TRP A 226 -23.92 7.54 -8.25
N GLN A 227 -24.64 7.06 -9.27
CA GLN A 227 -25.27 5.73 -9.23
C GLN A 227 -24.21 4.63 -9.27
N ARG A 228 -23.15 4.83 -10.06
CA ARG A 228 -22.01 3.89 -10.10
C ARG A 228 -21.31 3.81 -8.75
N VAL A 229 -20.99 4.95 -8.14
CA VAL A 229 -20.40 5.01 -6.80
C VAL A 229 -21.28 4.27 -5.81
N ALA A 230 -22.58 4.59 -5.75
CA ALA A 230 -23.51 3.95 -4.83
C ALA A 230 -23.58 2.43 -5.05
N LEU A 231 -23.73 1.97 -6.29
CA LEU A 231 -23.79 0.54 -6.60
C LEU A 231 -22.52 -0.20 -6.20
N THR A 232 -21.34 0.35 -6.52
CA THR A 232 -20.04 -0.26 -6.20
C THR A 232 -19.65 -0.19 -4.72
N ARG A 233 -20.38 0.57 -3.91
CA ARG A 233 -20.07 0.79 -2.48
C ARG A 233 -21.13 0.23 -1.54
N VAL A 234 -22.31 -0.13 -2.04
CA VAL A 234 -23.41 -0.77 -1.27
C VAL A 234 -23.25 -2.28 -1.23
N ILE A 235 -22.66 -2.86 -2.28
CA ILE A 235 -22.26 -4.27 -2.35
C ILE A 235 -20.88 -4.43 -1.73
#